data_AF-A0A564Q1H6-F1
#
_entry.id   AF-A0A564Q1H6-F1
#
_cell.length_a   1.000
_cell.length_b   1.000
_cell.length_c   1.000
_cell.angle_alpha   90.00
_cell.angle_beta   90.00
_cell.angle_gamma   90.00
#
_symmetry.space_group_name_H-M   'P 1'
#
loop_
_entity.id
_entity.type
_entity.pdbx_description
1 polymer ?
#
loop_
_entity_poly.entity_id
_entity_poly.type
_entity_poly.pdbx_seq_one_letter_code
_entity_poly.pdbx_strand_id
1 'polypeptide(L)'
;MGVYLNIDVSEYWCPNEECSDYGKKGKGNVVLKEEYGKKEQRLFRCKTCGHCFSETRGTIFFNLVTPKEEVLRTLAMSANRRFAHLKIRDF
;
A
#
# COMPACT_ATOMS: atom_id res chain seq x y z
N MET A 1 -8.32 23.85 4.15
CA MET A 1 -8.59 22.61 4.91
C MET A 1 -8.49 21.46 3.93
N GLY A 2 -7.31 20.83 3.84
CA GLY A 2 -7.05 19.76 2.88
C GLY A 2 -7.92 18.54 3.19
N VAL A 3 -8.47 17.94 2.13
CA VAL A 3 -9.35 16.79 2.20
C VAL A 3 -8.50 15.60 2.66
N TYR A 4 -8.50 15.28 3.95
CA TYR A 4 -7.95 14.01 4.45
C TYR A 4 -8.88 12.91 3.92
N LEU A 5 -8.53 12.31 2.77
CA LEU A 5 -9.08 11.03 2.36
C LEU A 5 -8.89 10.08 3.54
N ASN A 6 -10.00 9.62 4.13
CA ASN A 6 -10.04 8.67 5.24
C ASN A 6 -9.35 7.38 4.82
N ILE A 7 -8.03 7.34 4.98
CA ILE A 7 -7.28 6.13 4.73
C ILE A 7 -7.42 5.22 5.95
N ASP A 8 -7.83 3.98 5.69
CA ASP A 8 -7.88 3.00 6.75
C ASP A 8 -6.46 2.48 7.03
N VAL A 9 -5.81 3.12 8.01
CA VAL A 9 -4.47 2.71 8.46
C VAL A 9 -4.46 1.37 9.20
N SER A 10 -5.63 0.82 9.55
CA SER A 10 -5.72 -0.43 10.33
C SER A 10 -5.23 -1.65 9.54
N GLU A 11 -5.28 -1.58 8.21
CA GLU A 11 -4.79 -2.63 7.30
C GLU A 11 -3.26 -2.69 7.17
N TYR A 12 -2.55 -1.69 7.70
CA TYR A 12 -1.09 -1.61 7.64
C TYR A 12 -0.46 -2.09 8.94
N TRP A 13 0.78 -2.58 8.85
CA TRP A 13 1.58 -3.04 9.98
C TRP A 13 3.00 -2.50 9.90
N CYS A 14 3.71 -2.53 11.02
CA CYS A 14 5.12 -2.13 11.04
C CYS A 14 5.97 -3.18 10.31
N PRO A 15 6.76 -2.80 9.29
CA PRO A 15 7.64 -3.73 8.57
C PRO A 15 9.00 -3.92 9.23
N ASN A 16 9.28 -3.22 10.35
CA ASN A 16 10.54 -3.36 11.08
C ASN A 16 10.51 -4.62 11.94
N GLU A 17 11.31 -5.64 11.60
CA GLU A 17 11.38 -6.94 12.30
C GLU A 17 11.81 -6.83 13.76
N GLU A 18 12.53 -5.76 14.12
CA GLU A 18 12.93 -5.48 15.50
C GLU A 18 11.81 -4.84 16.34
N CYS A 19 10.70 -4.47 15.71
CA CYS A 19 9.57 -3.85 16.40
C CYS A 19 8.72 -4.89 17.12
N SER A 20 8.32 -4.61 18.37
CA SER A 20 7.38 -5.46 19.13
C SER A 20 6.01 -5.60 18.46
N ASP A 21 5.63 -4.66 17.59
CA ASP A 21 4.41 -4.68 16.78
C ASP A 21 4.65 -5.10 15.32
N TYR A 22 5.80 -5.73 15.02
CA TYR A 22 6.07 -6.28 13.70
C TYR A 22 4.96 -7.24 13.25
N GLY A 23 4.48 -7.08 12.01
CA GLY A 23 3.47 -7.96 11.41
C GLY A 23 2.04 -7.83 11.99
N LYS A 24 1.81 -6.99 13.00
CA LYS A 24 0.51 -6.86 13.67
C LYS A 24 -0.30 -5.70 13.09
N LYS A 25 -1.44 -6.03 12.49
CA LYS A 25 -2.44 -5.07 11.99
C LYS A 25 -3.36 -4.56 13.11
N GLY A 26 -4.05 -3.44 12.88
CA GLY A 26 -5.12 -2.95 13.76
C GLY A 26 -4.68 -2.52 15.18
N LYS A 27 -3.38 -2.42 15.46
CA LYS A 27 -2.86 -2.02 16.78
C LYS A 27 -2.93 -0.53 17.05
N GLY A 28 -3.32 0.29 16.06
CA GLY A 28 -3.35 1.74 16.16
C GLY A 28 -1.96 2.39 16.30
N ASN A 29 -0.90 1.61 16.05
CA ASN A 29 0.49 2.07 16.09
C ASN A 29 0.94 2.69 14.77
N VAL A 30 0.30 2.38 13.64
CA VAL A 30 0.58 3.00 12.34
C VAL A 30 -0.23 4.29 12.18
N VAL A 31 0.44 5.37 11.77
CA VAL A 31 -0.20 6.67 11.48
C VAL A 31 0.31 7.25 10.16
N LEU A 32 -0.52 8.05 9.48
CA LEU A 32 -0.09 8.88 8.36
C LEU A 32 0.85 9.97 8.88
N LYS A 33 2.08 10.00 8.35
CA LYS A 33 3.07 11.03 8.68
C LYS A 33 2.99 12.20 7.71
N GLU A 34 3.05 11.90 6.41
CA GLU A 34 3.02 12.90 5.35
C GLU A 34 2.61 12.27 4.02
N GLU A 35 2.05 13.09 3.13
CA GLU A 35 1.91 12.78 1.72
C GLU A 35 3.07 13.46 0.97
N TYR A 36 3.70 12.75 0.04
CA TYR A 36 4.91 13.21 -0.63
C TYR A 36 4.93 12.84 -2.12
N GLY A 37 5.74 13.61 -2.86
CA GLY A 37 5.95 13.42 -4.29
C GLY A 37 4.78 13.87 -5.16
N LYS A 38 4.98 13.84 -6.48
CA LYS A 38 3.97 14.25 -7.47
C LYS A 38 2.80 13.26 -7.62
N LYS A 39 2.92 12.08 -7.02
CA LYS A 39 1.96 10.96 -7.15
C LYS A 39 1.21 10.69 -5.84
N GLU A 40 1.09 11.70 -4.96
CA GLU A 40 0.36 11.61 -3.69
C GLU A 40 0.73 10.36 -2.88
N GLN A 41 2.02 10.02 -2.82
CA GLN A 41 2.47 8.84 -2.10
C GLN A 41 2.38 9.11 -0.61
N ARG A 42 1.92 8.13 0.16
CA ARG A 42 1.78 8.29 1.61
C ARG A 42 2.94 7.65 2.34
N LEU A 43 3.46 8.37 3.33
CA LEU A 43 4.46 7.88 4.25
C LEU A 43 3.79 7.62 5.59
N PHE A 44 3.87 6.39 6.06
CA PHE A 44 3.43 6.00 7.39
C PHE A 44 4.58 6.03 8.39
N ARG A 45 4.22 6.20 9.66
CA ARG A 45 5.13 6.08 10.80
C ARG A 45 4.55 5.11 11.82
N CYS A 46 5.38 4.19 12.31
CA CYS A 46 5.06 3.40 13.48
C CYS A 46 5.35 4.24 14.74
N LYS A 47 4.34 4.42 15.61
CA LYS A 47 4.49 5.10 16.91
C LYS A 47 5.31 4.30 17.92
N THR A 48 5.35 2.97 17.77
CA THR A 48 6.07 2.08 18.69
C THR A 48 7.58 2.18 18.53
N CYS A 49 8.09 2.04 17.29
CA CYS A 49 9.53 2.05 17.01
C CYS A 49 10.02 3.28 16.25
N GLY A 50 9.13 4.18 15.83
CA GLY A 50 9.47 5.38 15.05
C GLY A 50 9.76 5.13 13.57
N HIS A 51 9.86 3.88 13.12
CA HIS A 51 10.18 3.52 11.75
C HIS A 51 9.16 4.10 10.76
N CYS A 52 9.65 4.70 9.67
CA CYS A 52 8.84 5.25 8.60
C CYS A 52 8.87 4.32 7.38
N PHE A 53 7.72 4.13 6.75
CA PHE A 53 7.59 3.25 5.59
C PHE A 53 6.52 3.76 4.64
N SER A 54 6.68 3.52 3.34
CA SER A 54 5.71 3.92 2.33
C SER A 54 4.44 3.07 2.42
N GLU A 55 3.31 3.64 2.01
CA GLU A 55 2.04 2.93 1.86
C GLU A 55 2.16 1.68 1.00
N THR A 56 2.93 1.75 -0.08
CA THR A 56 3.15 0.62 -1.00
C THR A 56 4.13 -0.42 -0.47
N ARG A 57 4.74 -0.23 0.71
CA ARG A 57 5.74 -1.17 1.26
C ARG A 57 5.13 -2.56 1.41
N GLY A 58 5.81 -3.57 0.89
CA GLY A 58 5.32 -4.96 0.91
C GLY A 58 4.31 -5.28 -0.20
N THR A 59 4.06 -4.36 -1.13
CA THR A 59 3.26 -4.61 -2.34
C THR A 59 4.14 -4.64 -3.59
N ILE A 60 3.58 -5.13 -4.70
CA ILE A 60 4.24 -5.08 -6.03
C ILE A 60 4.46 -3.64 -6.55
N PHE A 61 3.83 -2.64 -5.92
CA PHE A 61 3.97 -1.23 -6.31
C PHE A 61 5.10 -0.52 -5.54
N PHE A 62 5.78 -1.22 -4.63
CA PHE A 62 6.90 -0.65 -3.90
C PHE A 62 8.08 -0.35 -4.83
N ASN A 63 8.62 0.87 -4.75
CA ASN A 63 9.76 1.34 -5.54
C ASN A 63 9.57 1.20 -7.08
N LEU A 64 8.32 1.29 -7.54
CA LEU A 64 7.99 1.12 -8.93
C LEU A 64 8.43 2.33 -9.77
N VAL A 65 9.30 2.09 -10.76
CA VAL A 65 9.73 3.12 -11.73
C VAL A 65 8.67 3.31 -12.83
N THR A 66 8.07 2.20 -13.25
CA THR A 66 6.98 2.17 -14.23
C THR A 66 5.69 2.79 -13.68
N PRO A 67 4.85 3.45 -14.49
CA PRO A 67 3.52 3.86 -14.06
C PRO A 67 2.69 2.69 -13.53
N LYS A 68 1.91 2.92 -12.47
CA LYS A 68 1.08 1.89 -11.81
C LYS A 68 0.08 1.28 -12.80
N GLU A 69 -0.46 2.12 -13.67
CA GLU A 69 -1.46 1.77 -14.69
C GLU A 69 -0.89 0.78 -15.70
N GLU A 70 0.38 0.92 -16.08
CA GLU A 70 1.03 0.02 -17.04
C GLU A 70 1.24 -1.36 -16.43
N VAL A 71 1.73 -1.42 -15.18
CA VAL A 71 1.86 -2.70 -14.44
C VAL A 71 0.51 -3.39 -14.30
N LEU A 72 -0.54 -2.66 -13.94
CA LEU A 72 -1.89 -3.20 -13.83
C LEU A 72 -2.42 -3.71 -15.18
N ARG A 73 -2.19 -2.98 -16.28
CA ARG A 73 -2.56 -3.41 -17.64
C ARG A 73 -1.86 -4.71 -18.01
N THR A 74 -0.55 -4.81 -17.78
CA THR A 74 0.21 -6.02 -18.09
C THR A 74 -0.26 -7.21 -17.26
N LEU A 75 -0.53 -7.02 -15.96
CA LEU A 75 -1.07 -8.09 -15.10
C LEU A 75 -2.47 -8.54 -15.54
N ALA A 76 -3.34 -7.62 -15.95
CA ALA A 76 -4.66 -7.96 -16.48
C ALA A 76 -4.55 -8.76 -17.80
N MET A 77 -3.62 -8.38 -18.68
CA MET A 77 -3.36 -9.10 -19.93
C MET A 77 -2.76 -10.50 -19.70
N SER A 78 -1.90 -10.66 -18.69
CA SER A 78 -1.28 -11.96 -18.38
C SER A 78 -2.23 -12.93 -17.67
N ALA A 79 -3.13 -12.42 -16.83
CA ALA A 79 -4.18 -13.22 -16.18
C ALA A 79 -5.13 -13.89 -17.19
N ASN A 80 -5.30 -13.31 -18.37
CA ASN A 80 -6.28 -13.74 -19.37
C ASN A 80 -5.85 -14.91 -20.27
N ARG A 81 -4.70 -15.56 -20.01
CA ARG A 81 -4.26 -16.72 -20.82
C ARG A 81 -4.72 -18.09 -20.32
N ARG A 82 -5.56 -18.21 -19.28
CA ARG A 82 -6.10 -19.54 -18.88
C ARG A 82 -7.40 -19.61 -18.07
N PHE A 83 -8.29 -18.63 -18.07
CA PHE A 83 -9.60 -18.76 -17.37
C PHE A 83 -10.74 -18.06 -18.12
N ALA A 84 -11.10 -18.55 -19.29
CA ALA A 84 -12.21 -18.07 -20.13
C ALA A 84 -13.64 -18.23 -19.52
N HIS A 85 -13.77 -18.41 -18.21
CA HIS A 85 -15.06 -18.67 -17.55
C HIS A 85 -15.38 -17.77 -16.34
N LEU A 86 -14.45 -16.93 -15.87
CA LEU A 86 -14.71 -16.05 -14.74
C LEU A 86 -15.03 -14.65 -15.24
N LYS A 87 -16.35 -14.36 -15.33
CA LYS A 87 -16.90 -13.02 -15.58
C LYS A 87 -16.35 -12.06 -14.53
N ILE A 88 -15.47 -11.17 -14.97
CA ILE A 88 -15.06 -9.97 -14.22
C ILE A 88 -16.32 -9.09 -14.13
N ARG A 89 -16.99 -9.09 -12.99
CA ARG A 89 -17.94 -8.04 -12.62
C ARG A 89 -17.14 -6.92 -11.96
N ASP A 90 -17.09 -5.81 -12.68
CA ASP A 90 -17.23 -4.43 -12.20
C ASP A 90 -16.36 -4.02 -11.01
N PHE A 91 -15.26 -3.34 -11.36
CA PHE A 91 -14.66 -2.29 -10.53
C PHE A 91 -15.67 -1.18 -10.21
#